data_AF-A0A2V9KKT6-F1
#
_entry.id   AF-A0A2V9KKT6-F1
#
_cell.length_a   1.000
_cell.length_b   1.000
_cell.length_c   1.000
_cell.angle_alpha   90.00
_cell.angle_beta   90.00
_cell.angle_gamma   90.00
#
_symmetry.space_group_name_H-M   'P 1'
#
loop_
_entity.id
_entity.type
_entity.pdbx_description
1 polymer ?
#
loop_
_entity_poly.entity_id
_entity_poly.type
_entity_poly.pdbx_seq_one_letter_code
_entity_poly.pdbx_strand_id
1 'polypeptide(L)'
;MPPHLLSYRLAAAASVVAAALSLACPLGAAAKEFLTPDEIAKIQDAPEVDKRVKIYLEAAALRLKSAEERLNGHESSPGDPLEFFTVEDMVGGYYRILRSVMFTLDEAAEKPREPERLNKALK
;
A
#
# COMPACT_ATOMS: atom_id res chain seq x y z
N MET A 1 -66.20 36.54 -6.13
CA MET A 1 -65.87 35.91 -4.82
C MET A 1 -65.52 34.45 -5.06
N PRO A 2 -64.46 33.88 -4.47
CA PRO A 2 -63.08 34.34 -4.39
C PRO A 2 -62.14 33.53 -5.32
N PRO A 3 -60.87 33.97 -5.43
CA PRO A 3 -59.85 33.47 -6.35
C PRO A 3 -58.86 32.55 -5.63
N HIS A 4 -58.39 31.46 -6.24
CA HIS A 4 -57.10 30.85 -5.90
C HIS A 4 -56.63 30.06 -7.12
N LEU A 5 -55.34 29.74 -7.20
CA LEU A 5 -54.63 29.12 -8.34
C LEU A 5 -53.92 30.10 -9.29
N LEU A 6 -53.42 31.20 -8.72
CA LEU A 6 -52.11 31.69 -9.10
C LEU A 6 -51.04 30.81 -8.43
N SER A 7 -49.93 30.62 -9.14
CA SER A 7 -48.61 30.25 -8.60
C SER A 7 -48.22 28.78 -8.53
N TYR A 8 -48.19 28.05 -9.65
CA TYR A 8 -47.34 26.85 -9.77
C TYR A 8 -46.76 26.62 -11.17
N ARG A 9 -46.38 27.68 -11.89
CA ARG A 9 -45.69 27.53 -13.18
C ARG A 9 -44.65 28.62 -13.36
N LEU A 10 -43.53 28.54 -12.64
CA LEU A 10 -42.27 29.25 -12.95
C LEU A 10 -41.23 28.94 -11.86
N ALA A 11 -40.80 27.68 -11.74
CA ALA A 11 -39.62 27.35 -10.91
C ALA A 11 -39.04 25.96 -11.24
N ALA A 12 -39.00 25.57 -12.52
CA ALA A 12 -38.43 24.27 -12.91
C ALA A 12 -37.46 24.40 -14.10
N ALA A 13 -36.64 25.46 -14.10
CA ALA A 13 -35.66 25.69 -15.16
C ALA A 13 -34.38 26.33 -14.62
N ALA A 14 -33.80 25.76 -13.56
CA ALA A 14 -32.49 26.20 -13.05
C ALA A 14 -31.83 25.15 -12.14
N SER A 15 -31.70 23.88 -12.53
CA SER A 15 -30.85 22.93 -11.77
C SER A 15 -30.51 21.64 -12.53
N VAL A 16 -29.81 21.73 -13.67
CA VAL A 16 -29.20 20.52 -14.28
C VAL A 16 -27.76 20.75 -14.80
N VAL A 17 -27.27 21.99 -14.91
CA VAL A 17 -25.96 22.23 -15.54
C VAL A 17 -24.76 22.20 -14.56
N ALA A 18 -24.98 22.04 -13.25
CA ALA A 18 -23.93 22.15 -12.23
C ALA A 18 -23.40 20.81 -11.66
N ALA A 19 -23.66 19.66 -12.29
CA ALA A 19 -23.32 18.34 -11.73
C ALA A 19 -22.44 17.45 -12.64
N ALA A 20 -21.66 18.04 -13.56
CA ALA A 20 -20.80 17.29 -14.48
C ALA A 20 -19.29 17.53 -14.31
N LEU A 21 -18.85 18.27 -13.28
CA LEU A 21 -17.45 18.72 -13.16
C LEU A 21 -16.69 18.26 -11.89
N SER A 22 -17.22 17.29 -11.13
CA SER A 22 -16.64 16.94 -9.82
C SER A 22 -16.10 15.51 -9.70
N LEU A 23 -15.86 14.80 -10.81
CA LEU A 23 -15.28 13.44 -10.79
C LEU A 23 -13.92 13.37 -11.51
N ALA A 24 -13.12 14.43 -11.41
CA ALA A 24 -11.67 14.30 -11.54
C ALA A 24 -11.10 14.04 -10.13
N CYS A 25 -11.38 12.87 -9.56
CA CYS A 25 -10.48 12.35 -8.55
C CYS A 25 -9.16 12.13 -9.30
N PRO A 26 -8.04 12.77 -8.94
CA PRO A 26 -6.77 12.34 -9.51
C PRO A 26 -6.68 10.87 -9.16
N LEU A 27 -6.69 10.00 -10.19
CA LEU A 27 -6.21 8.63 -10.03
C LEU A 27 -4.86 8.79 -9.35
N GLY A 28 -4.81 8.55 -8.04
CA GLY A 28 -3.57 8.55 -7.30
C GLY A 28 -2.66 7.64 -8.09
N ALA A 29 -1.54 8.19 -8.58
CA ALA A 29 -0.57 7.46 -9.37
C ALA A 29 -0.43 6.08 -8.73
N ALA A 30 -0.82 5.02 -9.46
CA ALA A 30 -0.83 3.67 -8.92
C ALA A 30 0.52 3.44 -8.28
N ALA A 31 0.54 3.32 -6.94
CA ALA A 31 1.79 3.34 -6.20
C ALA A 31 2.63 2.18 -6.72
N LYS A 32 3.78 2.49 -7.35
CA LYS A 32 4.67 1.49 -7.93
C LYS A 32 4.92 0.41 -6.89
N GLU A 33 4.73 -0.86 -7.26
CA GLU A 33 4.95 -1.96 -6.34
C GLU A 33 6.42 -1.92 -5.89
N PHE A 34 6.64 -2.04 -4.58
CA PHE A 34 7.95 -1.81 -3.96
C PHE A 34 8.60 -3.12 -3.51
N LEU A 35 7.83 -4.21 -3.49
CA LEU A 35 8.30 -5.58 -3.30
C LEU A 35 8.37 -6.30 -4.66
N THR A 36 9.27 -7.26 -4.77
CA THR A 36 9.27 -8.15 -5.93
C THR A 36 8.16 -9.21 -5.78
N PRO A 37 7.68 -9.81 -6.89
CA PRO A 37 6.69 -10.88 -6.81
C PRO A 37 7.10 -12.03 -5.87
N ASP A 38 8.38 -12.40 -5.90
CA ASP A 38 8.93 -13.47 -5.04
C ASP A 38 8.92 -13.09 -3.56
N GLU A 39 9.23 -11.83 -3.24
CA GLU A 39 9.16 -11.32 -1.86
C GLU A 39 7.72 -11.31 -1.36
N ILE A 40 6.77 -10.89 -2.20
CA ILE A 40 5.34 -10.90 -1.88
C ILE A 40 4.88 -12.33 -1.59
N ALA A 41 5.23 -13.29 -2.45
CA ALA A 41 4.89 -14.70 -2.25
C ALA A 41 5.46 -15.22 -0.91
N LYS A 42 6.74 -14.97 -0.64
CA LYS A 42 7.38 -15.37 0.63
C LYS A 42 6.69 -14.78 1.85
N ILE A 43 6.26 -13.52 1.79
CA ILE A 43 5.55 -12.86 2.89
C ILE A 43 4.17 -13.49 3.10
N GLN A 44 3.44 -13.78 2.02
CA GLN A 44 2.13 -14.42 2.07
C GLN A 44 2.21 -15.83 2.65
N ASP A 45 3.27 -16.57 2.34
CA ASP A 45 3.51 -17.92 2.84
C ASP A 45 4.06 -17.97 4.28
N ALA A 46 4.35 -16.82 4.90
CA ALA A 46 4.92 -16.73 6.24
C ALA A 46 3.84 -16.44 7.31
N PRO A 47 3.33 -17.46 8.03
CA PRO A 47 2.27 -17.27 9.04
C PRO A 47 2.77 -16.57 10.31
N GLU A 48 4.06 -16.66 10.61
CA GLU A 48 4.68 -16.13 11.82
C GLU A 48 5.21 -14.70 11.59
N VAL A 49 5.03 -13.84 12.60
CA VAL A 49 5.36 -12.41 12.52
C VAL A 49 6.86 -12.21 12.31
N ASP A 50 7.69 -12.93 13.07
CA ASP A 50 9.16 -12.89 13.00
C ASP A 50 9.66 -13.30 11.61
N LYS A 51 9.04 -14.32 10.99
CA LYS A 51 9.36 -14.73 9.61
C LYS A 51 9.04 -13.63 8.60
N ARG A 52 7.86 -13.01 8.69
CA ARG A 52 7.48 -11.88 7.80
C ARG A 52 8.42 -10.69 7.96
N VAL A 53 8.71 -10.31 9.21
CA VAL A 53 9.64 -9.22 9.53
C VAL A 53 11.02 -9.50 8.96
N LYS A 54 11.53 -10.72 9.11
CA LYS A 54 12.82 -11.12 8.53
C LYS A 54 12.84 -10.95 7.01
N ILE A 55 11.80 -11.43 6.31
CA ILE A 55 11.72 -11.29 4.84
C ILE A 55 11.70 -9.82 4.42
N TYR A 56 10.93 -8.98 5.11
CA TYR A 56 10.95 -7.54 4.85
C TYR A 56 12.35 -6.95 5.07
N LEU A 57 13.03 -7.26 6.16
CA LEU A 57 14.36 -6.72 6.44
C LEU A 57 15.41 -7.17 5.41
N GLU A 58 15.35 -8.41 4.94
CA GLU A 58 16.19 -8.91 3.85
C GLU A 58 15.93 -8.14 2.55
N ALA A 59 14.67 -7.92 2.20
CA ALA A 59 14.26 -7.13 1.05
C ALA A 59 14.75 -5.67 1.14
N ALA A 60 14.64 -5.05 2.32
CA ALA A 60 15.13 -3.70 2.60
C ALA A 60 16.66 -3.61 2.45
N ALA A 61 17.39 -4.56 3.02
CA ALA A 61 18.85 -4.62 2.94
C ALA A 61 19.32 -4.78 1.49
N LEU A 62 18.67 -5.64 0.71
CA LEU A 62 18.99 -5.84 -0.71
C LEU A 62 18.87 -4.54 -1.51
N ARG A 63 17.82 -3.73 -1.26
CA ARG A 63 17.62 -2.46 -1.95
C ARG A 63 18.69 -1.43 -1.63
N LEU A 64 19.05 -1.27 -0.35
CA LEU A 64 20.13 -0.34 0.01
C LEU A 64 21.48 -0.76 -0.57
N LYS A 65 21.80 -2.05 -0.49
CA LYS A 65 23.04 -2.58 -1.05
C LYS A 65 23.10 -2.33 -2.56
N SER A 66 22.03 -2.66 -3.29
CA SER A 66 21.98 -2.49 -4.74
C SER A 66 22.01 -1.02 -5.15
N ALA A 67 21.38 -0.14 -4.35
CA ALA A 67 21.45 1.31 -4.56
C ALA A 67 22.87 1.84 -4.39
N GLU A 68 23.57 1.42 -3.33
CA GLU A 68 24.98 1.76 -3.10
C GLU A 68 25.88 1.25 -4.23
N GLU A 69 25.72 -0.01 -4.64
CA GLU A 69 26.48 -0.60 -5.74
C GLU A 69 26.30 0.20 -7.03
N ARG A 70 25.07 0.57 -7.38
CA ARG A 70 24.79 1.39 -8.58
C ARG A 70 25.30 2.81 -8.50
N LEU A 71 25.24 3.44 -7.32
CA LEU A 71 25.84 4.75 -7.10
C LEU A 71 27.37 4.72 -7.30
N ASN A 72 27.99 3.56 -7.08
CA ASN A 72 29.42 3.32 -7.34
C ASN A 72 29.72 2.82 -8.77
N GLY A 73 28.71 2.78 -9.66
CA GLY A 73 28.87 2.41 -11.06
C GLY A 73 28.78 0.92 -11.36
N HIS A 74 28.30 0.09 -10.41
CA HIS A 74 28.01 -1.32 -10.67
C HIS A 74 26.60 -1.48 -11.25
N GLU A 75 26.51 -1.93 -12.50
CA GLU A 75 25.22 -2.22 -13.14
C GLU A 75 24.66 -3.58 -12.69
N SER A 76 23.34 -3.73 -12.75
CA SER A 76 22.68 -5.01 -12.46
C SER A 76 22.97 -6.05 -13.53
N SER A 77 23.05 -7.30 -13.09
CA SER A 77 23.16 -8.45 -13.99
C SER A 77 21.77 -8.86 -14.51
N PRO A 78 21.67 -9.45 -15.72
CA PRO A 78 20.41 -10.01 -16.21
C PRO A 78 19.81 -11.01 -15.22
N GLY A 79 18.51 -10.83 -14.91
CA GLY A 79 17.80 -11.68 -13.94
C GLY A 79 17.95 -11.26 -12.49
N ASP A 80 18.62 -10.13 -12.22
CA ASP A 80 18.55 -9.45 -10.93
C ASP A 80 17.09 -9.05 -10.65
N PRO A 81 16.51 -9.41 -9.48
CA PRO A 81 15.15 -9.02 -9.12
C PRO A 81 14.91 -7.50 -9.16
N LEU A 82 15.98 -6.71 -9.04
CA LEU A 82 15.94 -5.25 -9.05
C LEU A 82 16.48 -4.62 -10.34
N GLU A 83 16.70 -5.41 -11.41
CA GLU A 83 17.27 -4.98 -12.70
C GLU A 83 16.64 -3.67 -13.22
N PHE A 84 15.32 -3.55 -13.17
CA PHE A 84 14.57 -2.42 -13.72
C PHE A 84 14.23 -1.31 -12.72
N PHE A 85 14.70 -1.41 -11.48
CA PHE A 85 14.51 -0.37 -10.48
C PHE A 85 15.54 0.74 -10.71
N THR A 86 15.21 2.00 -10.46
CA THR A 86 16.23 3.04 -10.34
C THR A 86 16.79 3.10 -8.92
N VAL A 87 17.85 3.88 -8.69
CA VAL A 87 18.36 4.14 -7.33
C VAL A 87 17.28 4.77 -6.45
N GLU A 88 16.50 5.70 -7.01
CA GLU A 88 15.37 6.35 -6.33
C GLU A 88 14.27 5.33 -5.99
N ASP A 89 13.96 4.41 -6.90
CA ASP A 89 13.00 3.34 -6.62
C ASP A 89 13.48 2.43 -5.48
N MET A 90 14.77 2.11 -5.44
CA MET A 90 15.36 1.28 -4.39
C MET A 90 15.30 1.97 -3.03
N VAL A 91 15.71 3.23 -2.95
CA VAL A 91 15.65 4.03 -1.71
C VAL A 91 14.20 4.23 -1.27
N GLY A 92 13.31 4.58 -2.20
CA GLY A 92 11.87 4.71 -1.92
C GLY A 92 11.26 3.37 -1.44
N GLY A 93 11.65 2.27 -2.06
CA GLY A 93 11.26 0.92 -1.67
C GLY A 93 11.74 0.55 -0.27
N TYR A 94 13.00 0.83 0.05
CA TYR A 94 13.56 0.63 1.39
C TYR A 94 12.71 1.31 2.48
N TYR A 95 12.37 2.59 2.30
CA TYR A 95 11.53 3.31 3.27
C TYR A 95 10.15 2.70 3.44
N ARG A 96 9.52 2.28 2.33
CA ARG A 96 8.20 1.65 2.36
C ARG A 96 8.24 0.29 3.05
N ILE A 97 9.29 -0.49 2.84
CA ILE A 97 9.48 -1.78 3.51
C ILE A 97 9.65 -1.60 5.01
N LEU A 98 10.50 -0.66 5.45
CA LEU A 98 10.62 -0.38 6.89
C LEU A 98 9.30 0.06 7.50
N ARG A 99 8.48 0.81 6.75
CA ARG A 99 7.13 1.15 7.18
C ARG A 99 6.25 -0.08 7.37
N SER A 100 6.30 -1.03 6.44
CA SER A 100 5.59 -2.30 6.57
C SER A 100 6.08 -3.14 7.75
N VAL A 101 7.38 -3.11 8.06
CA VAL A 101 7.92 -3.74 9.28
C VAL A 101 7.33 -3.11 10.53
N MET A 102 7.32 -1.78 10.63
CA MET A 102 6.73 -1.06 11.76
C MET A 102 5.25 -1.44 11.93
N PHE A 103 4.46 -1.39 10.85
CA PHE A 103 3.06 -1.82 10.90
C PHE A 103 2.87 -3.28 11.33
N THR A 104 3.73 -4.18 10.86
CA THR A 104 3.67 -5.60 11.22
C THR A 104 3.97 -5.84 12.69
N LEU A 105 4.94 -5.10 13.25
CA LEU A 105 5.30 -5.16 14.66
C LEU A 105 4.22 -4.52 15.55
N ASP A 106 3.70 -3.36 15.13
CA ASP A 106 2.61 -2.67 15.84
C ASP A 106 1.36 -3.56 15.90
N GLU A 107 0.96 -4.18 14.79
CA GLU A 107 -0.17 -5.11 14.78
C GLU A 107 0.06 -6.30 15.72
N ALA A 108 1.27 -6.85 15.75
CA ALA A 108 1.62 -7.95 16.63
C ALA A 108 1.63 -7.55 18.12
N ALA A 109 1.98 -6.30 18.43
CA ALA A 109 1.96 -5.75 19.77
C ALA A 109 0.54 -5.42 20.25
N GLU A 110 -0.33 -4.90 19.37
CA GLU A 110 -1.74 -4.58 19.66
C GLU A 110 -2.61 -5.83 19.80
N LYS A 111 -2.33 -6.86 19.01
CA LYS A 111 -3.04 -8.15 19.03
C LYS A 111 -2.08 -9.25 19.47
N PRO A 112 -1.59 -9.22 20.73
CA PRO A 112 -0.77 -10.31 21.23
C PRO A 112 -1.61 -11.57 21.10
N ARG A 113 -1.12 -12.55 20.32
CA ARG A 113 -1.83 -13.81 20.08
C ARG A 113 -2.35 -14.33 21.41
N GLU A 114 -3.67 -14.45 21.52
CA GLU A 114 -4.32 -14.86 22.75
C GLU A 114 -3.62 -16.10 23.34
N PRO A 115 -3.35 -16.13 24.65
CA PRO A 115 -2.86 -17.35 25.31
C PRO A 115 -3.86 -18.52 25.18
N GLU A 116 -5.05 -18.31 24.61
CA GLU A 116 -6.18 -19.23 24.56
C GLU A 116 -6.06 -20.37 23.54
N ARG A 117 -5.11 -20.33 22.58
CA ARG A 117 -4.75 -21.57 21.87
C ARG A 117 -4.18 -22.65 22.81
N LEU A 118 -3.62 -22.25 23.96
CA LEU A 118 -3.13 -23.19 24.96
C LEU A 118 -4.27 -23.79 25.79
N ASN A 119 -5.21 -22.98 26.30
CA ASN A 119 -6.25 -23.49 27.20
C ASN A 119 -7.35 -24.32 26.51
N LYS A 120 -7.56 -24.14 25.20
CA LYS A 120 -8.54 -24.95 24.44
C LYS A 120 -8.00 -26.29 23.94
N ALA A 121 -6.68 -26.43 23.83
CA ALA A 121 -6.01 -27.71 23.52
C ALA A 121 -5.67 -28.52 24.78
N LEU A 122 -5.82 -27.91 25.97
CA LEU A 122 -5.58 -28.52 27.29
C LEU A 122 -6.86 -29.01 27.99
N LYS A 123 -8.00 -28.98 27.31
CA LYS A 123 -9.20 -29.77 27.65
C LYS A 123 -9.24 -31.00 26.76
#